data_AF-A0A351D0E3-F1
#
_entry.id   AF-A0A351D0E3-F1
#
_cell.length_a   1.000
_cell.length_b   1.000
_cell.length_c   1.000
_cell.angle_alpha   90.00
_cell.angle_beta   90.00
_cell.angle_gamma   90.00
#
_symmetry.space_group_name_H-M   'P 1'
#
loop_
_entity.id
_entity.type
_entity.pdbx_description
1 polymer ?
#
loop_
_entity_poly.entity_id
_entity_poly.type
_entity_poly.pdbx_seq_one_letter_code
_entity_poly.pdbx_strand_id
1 'polypeptide(L)'
;MSNIYAKLGAVIYVIWGVLHIVAARAVYMLGQSLDPGMIQGRIFQDAWNLLFFAIFGIVVGICFNWKNSRLGYWLNLIVVSVGDIGYIIFLMVPGYVAFMPGALGPITWLLAALLSTIGILSANQSK
;
A
#
# COMPACT_ATOMS: atom_id res chain seq x y z
N MET A 1 24.55 -11.72 3.38
CA MET A 1 23.56 -12.82 3.47
C MET A 1 22.22 -12.31 2.97
N SER A 2 21.46 -13.12 2.22
CA SER A 2 20.10 -12.79 1.76
C SER A 2 19.19 -12.59 2.98
N ASN A 3 18.72 -11.36 3.22
CA ASN A 3 17.74 -11.11 4.27
C ASN A 3 16.35 -11.60 3.82
N ILE A 4 15.95 -12.79 4.28
CA ILE A 4 14.68 -13.41 3.88
C ILE A 4 13.47 -12.55 4.27
N TYR A 5 13.51 -11.88 5.42
CA TYR A 5 12.43 -10.99 5.88
C TYR A 5 12.27 -9.79 4.95
N ALA A 6 13.36 -9.19 4.49
CA ALA A 6 13.31 -8.09 3.52
C ALA A 6 12.68 -8.51 2.19
N LYS A 7 13.01 -9.72 1.70
CA LYS A 7 12.41 -10.28 0.48
C LYS A 7 10.93 -10.60 0.65
N LEU A 8 10.55 -11.23 1.76
CA LEU A 8 9.13 -11.50 2.06
C LEU A 8 8.35 -10.19 2.18
N GLY A 9 8.86 -9.19 2.92
CA GLY A 9 8.25 -7.88 3.01
C GLY A 9 8.11 -7.20 1.64
N ALA A 10 9.11 -7.28 0.78
CA ALA A 10 9.06 -6.78 -0.59
C ALA A 10 7.96 -7.46 -1.43
N VAL A 11 7.84 -8.80 -1.36
CA VAL A 11 6.75 -9.54 -2.04
C VAL A 11 5.38 -9.07 -1.54
N ILE A 12 5.23 -8.87 -0.23
CA ILE A 12 3.95 -8.44 0.33
C ILE A 12 3.63 -6.99 -0.04
N TYR A 13 4.61 -6.09 -0.15
CA TYR A 13 4.38 -4.76 -0.74
C TYR A 13 3.89 -4.83 -2.19
N VAL A 14 4.38 -5.79 -2.98
CA VAL A 14 3.87 -6.00 -4.35
C VAL A 14 2.43 -6.50 -4.32
N ILE A 15 2.10 -7.47 -3.45
CA ILE A 15 0.73 -7.97 -3.28
C ILE A 15 -0.20 -6.82 -2.86
N TRP A 16 0.22 -6.02 -1.88
CA TRP A 16 -0.50 -4.81 -1.46
C TRP A 16 -0.75 -3.87 -2.63
N GLY A 17 0.27 -3.60 -3.46
CA GLY A 17 0.12 -2.75 -4.64
C GLY A 17 -0.85 -3.33 -5.67
N VAL A 18 -0.81 -4.63 -5.93
CA VAL A 18 -1.77 -5.28 -6.84
C VAL A 18 -3.21 -5.13 -6.33
N LEU A 19 -3.45 -5.33 -5.02
CA LEU A 19 -4.75 -5.09 -4.41
C LEU A 19 -5.20 -3.62 -4.60
N HIS A 20 -4.28 -2.67 -4.48
CA HIS A 20 -4.57 -1.25 -4.62
C HIS A 20 -4.79 -0.80 -6.07
N ILE A 21 -4.23 -1.49 -7.07
CA ILE A 21 -4.60 -1.32 -8.48
C ILE A 21 -6.06 -1.74 -8.69
N VAL A 22 -6.49 -2.85 -8.07
CA VAL A 22 -7.89 -3.30 -8.13
C VAL A 22 -8.80 -2.29 -7.42
N ALA A 23 -8.40 -1.77 -6.27
CA ALA A 23 -9.13 -0.72 -5.56
C ALA A 23 -9.22 0.57 -6.39
N ALA A 24 -8.12 1.02 -7.00
CA ALA A 24 -8.10 2.18 -7.89
C ALA A 24 -9.07 2.03 -9.07
N ARG A 25 -9.12 0.83 -9.68
CA ARG A 25 -10.11 0.52 -10.71
C ARG A 25 -11.53 0.59 -10.15
N ALA A 26 -11.80 0.06 -8.97
CA ALA A 26 -13.13 0.12 -8.36
C ALA A 26 -13.59 1.56 -8.09
N VAL A 27 -12.70 2.41 -7.56
CA VAL A 27 -12.96 3.85 -7.36
C VAL A 27 -13.18 4.57 -8.69
N TYR A 28 -12.41 4.21 -9.73
CA TYR A 28 -12.65 4.75 -11.08
C TYR A 28 -14.04 4.38 -11.62
N MET A 29 -14.45 3.11 -11.49
CA MET A 29 -15.79 2.66 -11.88
C MET A 29 -16.89 3.36 -11.07
N LEU A 30 -16.67 3.63 -9.77
CA LEU A 30 -17.57 4.43 -8.95
C LEU A 30 -17.72 5.84 -9.53
N GLY A 31 -16.62 6.48 -9.93
CA GLY A 31 -16.65 7.77 -10.62
C GLY A 31 -17.49 7.75 -11.90
N GLN A 32 -17.42 6.67 -12.69
CA GLN A 32 -18.23 6.52 -13.90
C GLN A 32 -19.74 6.41 -13.63
N SER A 33 -20.15 6.00 -12.43
CA SER A 33 -21.57 5.91 -12.06
C SER A 33 -22.18 7.24 -11.61
N LEU A 34 -21.37 8.29 -11.46
CA LEU A 34 -21.80 9.61 -11.01
C LEU A 34 -22.10 10.55 -12.18
N ASP A 35 -23.02 11.49 -11.95
CA ASP A 35 -23.25 12.58 -12.89
C ASP A 35 -21.99 13.45 -13.07
N PRO A 36 -21.71 13.95 -14.29
CA PRO A 36 -20.57 14.82 -14.53
C PRO A 36 -20.57 16.06 -13.63
N GLY A 37 -19.47 16.27 -12.92
CA GLY A 37 -19.31 17.40 -12.00
C GLY A 37 -18.11 17.26 -11.07
N MET A 38 -18.01 18.18 -10.12
CA MET A 38 -16.87 18.26 -9.20
C MET A 38 -16.72 16.98 -8.35
N ILE A 39 -17.84 16.36 -7.95
CA ILE A 39 -17.82 15.13 -7.16
C ILE A 39 -17.18 14.00 -7.98
N GLN A 40 -17.64 13.76 -9.21
CA GLN A 40 -17.04 12.78 -10.11
C GLN A 40 -15.54 13.06 -10.33
N GLY A 41 -15.18 14.33 -10.57
CA GLY A 41 -13.77 14.72 -10.74
C GLY A 41 -12.90 14.38 -9.53
N ARG A 42 -13.40 14.55 -8.30
CA ARG A 42 -12.68 14.16 -7.08
C ARG A 42 -12.54 12.65 -6.93
N ILE A 43 -13.56 11.87 -7.31
CA ILE A 43 -13.48 10.41 -7.28
C ILE A 43 -12.48 9.89 -8.31
N PHE A 44 -12.43 10.48 -9.52
CA PHE A 44 -11.37 10.14 -10.49
C PHE A 44 -9.98 10.52 -10.00
N GLN A 45 -9.84 11.68 -9.35
CA GLN A 45 -8.57 12.09 -8.74
C GLN A 45 -8.14 11.12 -7.64
N ASP A 46 -9.07 10.63 -6.82
CA ASP A 46 -8.81 9.63 -5.78
C ASP A 46 -8.34 8.31 -6.39
N ALA A 47 -9.05 7.80 -7.41
CA ALA A 47 -8.64 6.61 -8.16
C ALA A 47 -7.22 6.75 -8.75
N TRP A 48 -6.90 7.93 -9.30
CA TRP A 48 -5.56 8.23 -9.81
C TRP A 48 -4.50 8.19 -8.71
N ASN A 49 -4.73 8.86 -7.58
CA ASN A 49 -3.79 8.87 -6.47
C ASN A 49 -3.56 7.45 -5.92
N LEU A 50 -4.63 6.67 -5.78
CA LEU A 50 -4.57 5.29 -5.29
C LEU A 50 -3.74 4.39 -6.22
N LEU A 51 -3.91 4.55 -7.55
CA LEU A 51 -3.08 3.87 -8.55
C LEU A 51 -1.60 4.20 -8.38
N PHE A 52 -1.26 5.47 -8.17
CA PHE A 52 0.14 5.87 -8.03
C PHE A 52 0.76 5.49 -6.68
N PHE A 53 -0.03 5.40 -5.60
CA PHE A 53 0.42 4.77 -4.36
C PHE A 53 0.74 3.29 -4.58
N ALA A 54 -0.11 2.57 -5.31
CA ALA A 54 0.12 1.17 -5.66
C ALA A 54 1.40 0.98 -6.47
N ILE A 55 1.59 1.77 -7.53
CA ILE A 55 2.79 1.72 -8.38
C ILE A 55 4.03 2.05 -7.55
N PHE A 56 3.96 3.09 -6.72
CA PHE A 56 5.06 3.46 -5.82
C PHE A 56 5.44 2.29 -4.90
N GLY A 57 4.46 1.69 -4.22
CA GLY A 57 4.65 0.54 -3.33
C GLY A 57 5.36 -0.63 -4.02
N ILE A 58 4.94 -0.95 -5.25
CA ILE A 58 5.53 -2.01 -6.09
C ILE A 58 6.96 -1.67 -6.47
N VAL A 59 7.20 -0.48 -7.03
CA VAL A 59 8.52 -0.08 -7.53
C VAL A 59 9.52 -0.02 -6.40
N VAL A 60 9.16 0.60 -5.26
CA VAL A 60 10.03 0.68 -4.08
C VAL A 60 10.25 -0.71 -3.48
N GLY A 61 9.20 -1.54 -3.43
CA GLY A 61 9.28 -2.93 -3.01
C GLY A 61 10.34 -3.73 -3.77
N ILE A 62 10.25 -3.71 -5.11
CA ILE A 62 11.15 -4.45 -6.01
C ILE A 62 12.57 -3.86 -6.02
N CYS A 63 12.69 -2.55 -6.18
CA CYS A 63 13.98 -1.91 -6.43
C CYS A 63 14.81 -1.71 -5.15
N PHE A 64 14.15 -1.51 -4.00
CA PHE A 64 14.80 -1.11 -2.74
C PHE A 64 14.53 -2.06 -1.58
N ASN A 65 13.27 -2.40 -1.24
CA ASN A 65 12.99 -3.28 -0.09
C ASN A 65 13.56 -4.69 -0.31
N TRP A 66 13.52 -5.20 -1.54
CA TRP A 66 14.13 -6.48 -1.89
C TRP A 66 15.63 -6.55 -1.55
N LYS A 67 16.32 -5.41 -1.64
CA LYS A 67 17.74 -5.25 -1.32
C LYS A 67 17.98 -4.85 0.14
N ASN A 68 16.95 -4.85 0.98
CA ASN A 68 16.98 -4.41 2.38
C ASN A 68 17.51 -2.97 2.54
N SER A 69 17.17 -2.07 1.61
CA SER A 69 17.62 -0.68 1.64
C SER A 69 16.89 0.13 2.71
N ARG A 70 17.63 0.90 3.53
CA ARG A 70 17.06 1.84 4.53
C ARG A 70 16.19 2.91 3.88
N LEU A 71 16.57 3.39 2.69
CA LEU A 71 15.77 4.36 1.96
C LEU A 71 14.43 3.74 1.54
N GLY A 72 14.46 2.54 0.94
CA GLY A 72 13.24 1.84 0.54
C GLY A 72 12.33 1.50 1.70
N TYR A 73 12.90 1.15 2.86
CA TYR A 73 12.16 0.96 4.10
C TYR A 73 11.35 2.20 4.46
N TRP A 74 11.99 3.37 4.58
CA TRP A 74 11.29 4.59 4.96
C TRP A 74 10.29 5.06 3.91
N LEU A 75 10.63 4.95 2.62
CA LEU A 75 9.74 5.30 1.52
C LEU A 75 8.43 4.50 1.57
N ASN A 76 8.52 3.17 1.60
CA ASN A 76 7.32 2.33 1.64
C ASN A 76 6.61 2.41 2.98
N LEU A 77 7.34 2.46 4.10
CA LEU A 77 6.71 2.62 5.41
C LEU A 77 5.84 3.87 5.45
N ILE A 78 6.33 5.02 4.98
CA ILE A 78 5.56 6.27 5.05
C ILE A 78 4.41 6.26 4.04
N VAL A 79 4.69 6.03 2.75
CA VAL A 79 3.68 6.19 1.69
C VAL A 79 2.55 5.16 1.81
N VAL A 80 2.88 3.89 2.05
CA VAL A 80 1.89 2.82 2.19
C VAL A 80 1.05 3.04 3.45
N SER A 81 1.67 3.45 4.56
CA SER A 81 0.92 3.75 5.79
C SER A 81 -0.04 4.92 5.61
N VAL A 82 0.36 5.98 4.91
CA VAL A 82 -0.55 7.12 4.64
C VAL A 82 -1.76 6.66 3.83
N GLY A 83 -1.56 5.79 2.84
CA GLY A 83 -2.65 5.20 2.06
C GLY A 83 -3.66 4.44 2.93
N ASP A 84 -3.20 3.46 3.70
CA ASP A 84 -4.08 2.63 4.52
C ASP A 84 -4.67 3.38 5.72
N ILE A 85 -3.94 4.28 6.37
CA ILE A 85 -4.48 5.08 7.48
C ILE A 85 -5.63 5.96 6.99
N GLY A 86 -5.47 6.62 5.83
CA GLY A 86 -6.54 7.39 5.20
C GLY A 86 -7.75 6.52 4.89
N TYR A 87 -7.54 5.37 4.26
CA TYR A 87 -8.59 4.39 3.97
C TYR A 87 -9.32 3.93 5.25
N ILE A 88 -8.60 3.60 6.32
CA ILE A 88 -9.19 3.17 7.58
C ILE A 88 -10.09 4.26 8.17
N ILE A 89 -9.58 5.49 8.27
CA ILE A 89 -10.30 6.61 8.90
C ILE A 89 -11.56 6.97 8.11
N PHE A 90 -11.48 7.04 6.77
CA PHE A 90 -12.55 7.57 5.95
C PHE A 90 -13.52 6.52 5.42
N LEU A 91 -13.10 5.25 5.27
CA LEU A 91 -13.91 4.20 4.65
C LEU A 91 -14.25 3.08 5.64
N MET A 92 -13.25 2.58 6.37
CA MET A 92 -13.44 1.39 7.21
C MET A 92 -14.11 1.69 8.56
N VAL A 93 -13.64 2.70 9.29
CA VAL A 93 -14.21 3.12 10.58
C VAL A 93 -15.68 3.56 10.46
N PRO A 94 -16.08 4.32 9.42
CA PRO A 94 -17.49 4.67 9.21
C PRO A 94 -18.36 3.50 8.73
N GLY A 95 -17.77 2.36 8.34
CA GLY A 95 -18.52 1.18 7.88
C GLY A 95 -18.99 1.24 6.43
N TYR A 96 -18.34 2.04 5.56
CA TYR A 96 -18.70 2.11 4.14
C TYR A 96 -18.24 0.89 3.32
N VAL A 97 -17.37 0.07 3.89
CA VAL A 97 -16.84 -1.15 3.28
C VAL A 97 -17.05 -2.34 4.20
N ALA A 98 -17.33 -3.50 3.62
CA ALA A 98 -17.38 -4.75 4.38
C ALA A 98 -16.00 -5.07 4.98
N PHE A 99 -15.96 -5.57 6.22
CA PHE A 99 -14.72 -5.89 6.92
C PHE A 99 -13.81 -6.82 6.10
N MET A 100 -14.37 -7.90 5.53
CA MET A 100 -13.71 -8.69 4.49
C MET A 100 -14.51 -8.58 3.20
N PRO A 101 -13.89 -8.29 2.04
CA PRO A 101 -12.44 -8.22 1.79
C PRO A 101 -11.74 -6.88 2.18
N GLY A 102 -12.45 -5.92 2.78
CA GLY A 102 -11.93 -4.57 3.04
C GLY A 102 -10.67 -4.47 3.91
N ALA A 103 -10.37 -5.47 4.75
CA ALA A 103 -9.19 -5.50 5.61
C ALA A 103 -7.91 -5.98 4.89
N LEU A 104 -8.00 -6.51 3.67
CA LEU A 104 -6.85 -7.11 2.97
C LEU A 104 -5.72 -6.11 2.71
N GLY A 105 -6.04 -4.85 2.39
CA GLY A 105 -5.07 -3.76 2.26
C GLY A 105 -4.30 -3.55 3.58
N PRO A 106 -5.00 -3.17 4.67
CA PRO A 106 -4.35 -2.94 5.97
C PRO A 106 -3.56 -4.14 6.50
N ILE A 107 -4.05 -5.37 6.33
CA ILE A 107 -3.36 -6.59 6.77
C ILE A 107 -2.05 -6.77 6.00
N THR A 108 -2.08 -6.63 4.67
CA THR A 108 -0.86 -6.78 3.85
C THR A 108 0.13 -5.66 4.10
N TRP A 109 -0.33 -4.42 4.36
CA TRP A 109 0.53 -3.32 4.77
C TRP A 109 1.24 -3.60 6.10
N LEU A 110 0.50 -3.95 7.16
CA LEU A 110 1.10 -4.19 8.47
C LEU A 110 2.12 -5.35 8.42
N LEU A 111 1.81 -6.40 7.66
CA LEU A 111 2.71 -7.54 7.48
C LEU A 111 3.96 -7.17 6.68
N ALA A 112 3.83 -6.39 5.60
CA ALA A 112 4.97 -5.90 4.83
C ALA A 112 5.86 -4.96 5.66
N ALA A 113 5.25 -4.02 6.40
CA ALA A 113 5.93 -3.12 7.30
C ALA A 113 6.71 -3.90 8.37
N LEU A 114 6.06 -4.83 9.07
CA LEU A 114 6.69 -5.67 10.09
C LEU A 114 7.91 -6.43 9.56
N LEU A 115 7.75 -7.15 8.44
CA LEU A 115 8.85 -7.93 7.86
C LEU A 115 10.00 -7.05 7.37
N SER A 116 9.68 -5.88 6.80
CA SER A 116 10.71 -4.91 6.40
C SER A 116 11.44 -4.31 7.61
N THR A 117 10.76 -4.05 8.72
CA THR A 117 11.36 -3.60 9.99
C THR A 117 12.29 -4.66 10.55
N ILE A 118 11.86 -5.93 10.63
CA ILE A 118 12.71 -7.04 11.06
C ILE A 118 13.94 -7.12 10.15
N GLY A 119 13.76 -6.98 8.83
CA GLY A 119 14.85 -6.95 7.86
C GLY A 119 15.91 -5.88 8.17
N ILE A 120 15.48 -4.65 8.47
CA ILE A 120 16.40 -3.56 8.81
C ILE A 120 17.09 -3.80 10.17
N LEU A 121 16.36 -4.25 11.19
CA LEU A 121 16.90 -4.46 12.53
C LEU A 121 17.94 -5.57 12.58
N SER A 122 17.67 -6.72 11.94
CA SER A 122 18.62 -7.84 11.88
C SER A 122 19.93 -7.49 11.15
N ALA A 123 19.86 -6.59 10.17
CA ALA A 123 21.05 -6.11 9.45
C ALA A 123 21.90 -5.12 10.28
N ASN A 124 21.32 -4.46 11.27
CA ASN A 124 22.06 -3.56 12.17
C ASN A 124 22.76 -4.31 13.31
N GLN A 125 22.19 -5.42 13.78
CA GLN A 125 22.78 -6.27 14.84
C GLN A 125 23.98 -7.10 14.39
N SER A 126 24.20 -7.22 13.07
CA SER A 126 25.31 -7.96 12.46
C SER A 126 26.51 -7.08 12.07
N LYS A 127 26.46 -5.80 12.43
CA LYS A 127 27.58 -4.86 12.33
C LYS A 127 28.16 -4.60 13.71
#